data_AF-A0A9E1TJH3-F1
#
_entry.id   AF-A0A9E1TJH3-F1
#
_cell.length_a   1.000
_cell.length_b   1.000
_cell.length_c   1.000
_cell.angle_alpha   90.00
_cell.angle_beta   90.00
_cell.angle_gamma   90.00
#
_symmetry.space_group_name_H-M   'P 1'
#
loop_
_entity.id
_entity.type
_entity.pdbx_description
1 polymer ?
#
loop_
_entity_poly.entity_id
_entity_poly.type
_entity_poly.pdbx_seq_one_letter_code
_entity_poly.pdbx_strand_id
1 'polypeptide(L)' 'MANLTLAVDDDLLHRARVRAAEEGTSVNAVVRELLTAYSAADRVDAARRRLVALSVSSAAGSGGRPITGASPDPGRST' A
#
# COMPACT_ATOMS: atom_id res chain seq x y z
N MET A 1 12.64 1.84 21.96
CA MET A 1 12.28 0.42 21.77
C MET A 1 11.07 0.12 22.64
N ALA A 2 10.12 -0.68 22.16
CA ALA A 2 8.94 -1.10 22.91
C ALA A 2 8.96 -2.63 23.05
N ASN A 3 8.54 -3.13 24.21
CA ASN A 3 8.48 -4.56 24.51
C ASN A 3 7.03 -5.04 24.42
N LEU A 4 6.82 -6.19 23.80
CA LEU A 4 5.52 -6.86 23.69
C LEU A 4 5.60 -8.21 24.40
N THR A 5 4.72 -8.43 25.37
CA THR A 5 4.55 -9.71 26.04
C THR A 5 3.27 -10.36 25.55
N LEU A 6 3.36 -11.60 25.07
CA LEU A 6 2.23 -12.38 24.56
C LEU A 6 2.11 -13.66 25.39
N ALA A 7 0.90 -14.03 25.78
CA ALA A 7 0.61 -15.36 26.30
C ALA A 7 0.25 -16.27 25.11
N VAL A 8 0.99 -17.37 24.97
CA VAL A 8 0.79 -18.39 23.94
C VAL A 8 1.03 -19.76 24.54
N ASP A 9 0.46 -20.80 23.93
CA ASP A 9 0.68 -22.17 24.37
C ASP A 9 2.17 -22.55 24.29
N ASP A 10 2.67 -23.24 25.31
CA ASP A 10 4.09 -23.60 25.40
C ASP A 10 4.54 -24.50 24.24
N ASP A 11 3.68 -25.44 23.83
CA ASP A 11 3.95 -26.34 22.68
C ASP A 11 4.03 -25.57 21.36
N LEU A 12 3.23 -24.51 21.22
CA LEU A 12 3.29 -23.63 20.06
C LEU A 12 4.60 -22.83 20.07
N LEU A 13 4.96 -22.24 21.21
CA LEU A 13 6.19 -21.49 21.36
C LEU A 13 7.43 -22.36 21.13
N HIS A 14 7.41 -23.60 21.61
CA HIS A 14 8.51 -24.54 21.41
C HIS A 14 8.70 -24.86 19.92
N ARG A 15 7.62 -25.24 19.21
CA ARG A 15 7.69 -25.52 17.76
C ARG A 15 8.15 -24.30 16.96
N ALA A 16 7.64 -23.11 17.31
CA ALA A 16 8.07 -21.87 16.67
C ALA A 16 9.56 -21.60 16.87
N ARG A 17 10.11 -21.89 18.06
CA ARG A 17 11.54 -21.76 18.35
C ARG A 17 12.39 -22.74 17.54
N VAL A 18 11.99 -24.01 17.48
CA VAL A 18 12.68 -25.04 16.69
C VAL A 18 12.75 -24.60 15.22
N ARG A 19 11.60 -24.25 14.65
CA ARG A 19 11.52 -23.78 13.26
C ARG A 19 12.38 -22.54 13.01
N ALA A 20 12.29 -21.54 13.88
CA ALA A 20 13.08 -20.32 13.73
C ALA A 20 14.58 -20.62 13.77
N ALA A 21 15.02 -21.53 14.63
CA ALA A 21 16.42 -21.95 14.71
C ALA A 21 16.88 -22.68 13.44
N GLU A 22 16.05 -23.56 12.87
CA GLU A 22 16.31 -24.23 11.59
C GLU A 22 16.48 -23.22 10.43
N GLU A 23 15.70 -22.14 10.45
CA GLU A 23 15.77 -21.04 9.49
C GLU A 23 16.89 -20.02 9.81
N GLY A 24 17.67 -20.23 10.87
CA GLY A 24 18.75 -19.31 11.28
C GLY A 24 18.26 -17.97 11.82
N THR A 25 17.01 -17.90 12.28
CA THR A 25 16.35 -16.70 12.81
C THR A 25 15.89 -16.90 14.25
N SER A 26 15.11 -15.95 14.78
CA SER A 26 14.48 -16.06 16.10
C SER A 26 12.99 -15.75 16.02
N VAL A 27 12.20 -16.30 16.95
CA VAL A 27 10.77 -16.01 17.05
C VAL A 27 10.51 -14.50 17.15
N ASN A 28 11.36 -13.75 17.86
CA ASN A 28 11.21 -12.31 17.98
C ASN A 28 11.45 -11.57 16.66
N ALA A 29 12.38 -12.05 15.82
CA ALA A 29 12.60 -11.50 14.48
C ALA A 29 11.40 -11.79 13.57
N VAL A 30 10.88 -13.01 13.59
CA VAL A 30 9.68 -13.40 12.83
C VAL A 30 8.46 -12.57 13.24
N VAL A 31 8.21 -12.41 14.55
CA VAL A 31 7.09 -11.59 15.04
C VAL A 31 7.26 -10.13 14.64
N ARG A 32 8.49 -9.59 14.69
CA ARG A 32 8.77 -8.22 14.23
C ARG A 32 8.44 -8.04 12.75
N GLU A 33 8.84 -8.99 11.91
CA GLU A 33 8.55 -8.96 10.48
C GLU A 33 7.04 -9.04 10.22
N LEU A 34 6.35 -9.96 10.92
CA LEU A 34 4.90 -10.12 10.82
C LEU A 34 4.16 -8.83 11.21
N LEU A 35 4.55 -8.19 12.32
CA LEU A 35 3.97 -6.90 12.76
C LEU A 35 4.28 -5.76 11.77
N THR A 36 5.46 -5.79 11.14
CA THR A 36 5.84 -4.82 10.12
C THR A 36 4.98 -4.98 8.88
N ALA A 37 4.78 -6.22 8.41
CA ALA A 37 3.90 -6.52 7.29
C ALA A 37 2.44 -6.18 7.59
N TYR A 38 1.96 -6.54 8.79
CA TYR A 38 0.60 -6.25 9.25
C TYR A 38 0.32 -4.73 9.26
N SER A 39 1.23 -3.94 9.83
CA SER A 39 1.09 -2.48 9.84
C SER A 39 1.31 -1.82 8.47
N ALA A 40 2.07 -2.45 7.58
CA ALA A 40 2.24 -1.98 6.21
C ALA A 40 0.95 -2.13 5.39
N ALA A 41 0.19 -3.21 5.58
CA ALA A 41 -1.13 -3.39 4.96
C ALA A 41 -2.09 -2.26 5.35
N ASP A 42 -2.15 -1.91 6.64
CA ASP A 42 -2.92 -0.76 7.11
C ASP A 42 -2.47 0.56 6.48
N ARG A 43 -1.16 0.74 6.25
CA ARG A 43 -0.64 1.93 5.55
C ARG A 43 -1.03 1.98 4.08
N VAL A 44 -0.99 0.85 3.37
CA VAL A 44 -1.41 0.77 1.96
C VAL A 44 -2.91 1.04 1.84
N ASP A 45 -3.72 0.45 2.71
CA ASP A 45 -5.17 0.69 2.73
C ASP A 45 -5.49 2.14 3.14
N ALA A 46 -4.79 2.70 4.11
CA ALA A 46 -4.93 4.11 4.48
C ALA A 46 -4.49 5.04 3.34
N ALA A 47 -3.40 4.73 2.64
CA ALA A 47 -2.93 5.50 1.49
C ALA A 47 -3.91 5.42 0.31
N ARG A 48 -4.46 4.23 0.03
CA ARG A 48 -5.51 4.04 -0.98
C ARG A 48 -6.77 4.83 -0.62
N ARG A 49 -7.24 4.76 0.63
CA ARG A 49 -8.40 5.55 1.09
C ARG A 49 -8.15 7.05 0.98
N ARG A 50 -6.94 7.52 1.33
CA ARG A 50 -6.55 8.93 1.16
C ARG A 50 -6.50 9.35 -0.29
N LEU A 51 -5.95 8.52 -1.19
CA LEU A 51 -5.95 8.79 -2.63
C LEU A 51 -7.38 8.88 -3.18
N VAL A 52 -8.26 7.94 -2.82
CA VAL A 52 -9.68 8.01 -3.22
C VAL A 52 -10.34 9.26 -2.66
N ALA A 53 -10.12 9.59 -1.39
CA ALA A 53 -10.67 10.80 -0.78
C ALA A 53 -10.18 12.08 -1.46
N LEU A 54 -8.89 12.15 -1.84
CA LEU A 54 -8.30 13.26 -2.59
C LEU A 54 -8.84 13.35 -4.01
N SER A 55 -9.06 12.22 -4.69
CA SER A 55 -9.67 12.19 -6.03
C SER A 55 -11.13 12.64 -6.01
N VAL A 56 -11.87 12.28 -4.96
CA VAL A 56 -13.28 12.69 -4.76
C VAL A 56 -13.37 14.16 -4.37
N SER A 57 -12.43 14.68 -3.56
CA SER A 57 -12.43 16.07 -3.11
C SER A 57 -11.77 17.04 -4.10
N SER A 58 -10.95 16.54 -5.01
CA SER A 58 -10.35 17.36 -6.07
C SER A 58 -11.43 17.71 -7.10
N ALA A 59 -11.93 18.94 -7.04
CA ALA A 59 -12.70 19.58 -8.10
C ALA A 59 -11.85 19.89 -9.36
N ALA A 60 -10.80 19.12 -9.61
CA ALA A 60 -10.08 19.11 -10.88
C ALA A 60 -10.83 18.18 -11.85
N GLY A 61 -12.07 18.53 -12.18
CA GLY A 61 -12.61 18.11 -13.46
C GLY A 61 -11.64 18.62 -14.51
N SER A 62 -11.05 17.74 -15.31
CA SER A 62 -10.33 18.14 -16.52
C SER A 62 -11.31 18.96 -17.32
N GLY A 63 -11.25 20.30 -17.16
CA GLY A 63 -12.16 21.24 -17.78
C GLY A 63 -12.07 20.96 -19.26
N GLY A 64 -13.12 20.31 -19.77
CA GLY A 64 -13.21 19.86 -21.14
C GLY A 64 -13.06 21.08 -22.01
N ARG A 65 -11.84 21.37 -22.42
CA ARG A 65 -11.58 22.32 -23.48
C ARG A 65 -11.81 21.50 -24.74
N PRO A 66 -12.97 21.60 -25.41
CA PRO A 66 -13.09 21.00 -26.72
C PRO A 66 -11.95 21.55 -27.55
N ILE A 67 -11.12 20.65 -28.09
CA ILE A 67 -10.20 20.96 -29.17
C ILE A 67 -11.07 21.31 -30.37
N THR A 68 -11.61 22.53 -30.39
CA THR A 68 -12.16 23.11 -31.60
C THR A 68 -10.97 23.35 -32.51
N GLY A 69 -10.71 22.38 -33.39
CA GLY A 69 -9.82 22.56 -34.51
C GLY A 69 -10.36 23.73 -35.33
N ALA A 70 -9.65 24.86 -35.26
CA ALA A 70 -9.88 25.97 -36.15
C ALA A 70 -9.69 25.51 -37.61
N SER A 71 -10.76 25.55 -38.38
CA SER A 71 -10.76 25.72 -39.85
C SER A 71 -10.14 27.11 -40.17
N PRO A 72 -9.49 27.41 -41.31
CA PRO A 72 -9.73 26.86 -42.65
C PRO A 72 -8.47 26.52 -43.50
N ASP A 73 -8.64 25.63 -44.48
CA ASP A 73 -7.65 25.39 -45.54
C ASP A 73 -7.97 26.25 -46.78
N PRO A 74 -7.12 27.21 -47.19
CA PRO A 74 -7.29 27.95 -48.43
C PRO A 74 -6.66 27.15 -49.59
N GLY A 75 -7.32 26.06 -49.97
CA GLY A 75 -6.97 25.20 -51.10
C GLY A 75 -7.46 25.74 -52.44
N ARG A 76 -6.59 26.49 -53.11
CA ARG A 76 -6.57 26.89 -54.53
C ARG A 76 -6.84 25.72 -55.49
N SER A 77 -7.85 25.82 -56.37
CA SER A 77 -7.84 25.27 -57.75
C SER A 77 -9.11 25.65 -58.52
N THR A 78 -8.99 26.62 -59.43
CA THR A 78 -9.43 26.56 -60.85
C THR A 78 -8.63 27.60 -61.62
#